data_AF-A0A1V1PQE6-F1
#
_entry.id   AF-A0A1V1PQE6-F1
#
_cell.length_a   1.000
_cell.length_b   1.000
_cell.length_c   1.000
_cell.angle_alpha   90.00
_cell.angle_beta   90.00
_cell.angle_gamma   90.00
#
_symmetry.space_group_name_H-M   'P 1'
#
loop_
_entity.id
_entity.type
_entity.pdbx_description
1 polymer ?
#
loop_
_entity_poly.entity_id
_entity_poly.type
_entity_poly.pdbx_seq_one_letter_code
_entity_poly.pdbx_strand_id
1 'polypeptide(L)'
;MIDAAQSQTAERQAIERSLLAFLIAAGVGAISLLSPPLSFLLIALLGAHALLQSGSPRIDAWSCAGPILAALLVGAFVGVAGAVGVLFVWRLFADTRWSQAEADRLALTTGAPAPRNLMTRAHLWLSPLYGLTLVAFTAPHMVAGLPLDLPHLPMLAPMIAALLLAAGLFDWGMRCAVSWRLGELAPAPAMHLLTHHAIFIVAFGLGLDVSAGIVAMMAWRLAYAAPLRIQANLTAVP
;
A
#
# COMPACT_ATOMS: atom_id res chain seq x y z
N MET A 1 33.86 -13.54 1.16
CA MET A 1 33.76 -12.80 2.45
C MET A 1 33.29 -11.36 2.28
N ILE A 2 33.44 -10.72 1.12
CA ILE A 2 32.87 -9.38 0.85
C ILE A 2 31.32 -9.43 0.73
N ASP A 3 30.73 -10.59 0.44
CA ASP A 3 29.30 -10.72 0.15
C ASP A 3 28.38 -10.67 1.39
N ALA A 4 28.81 -11.23 2.54
CA ALA A 4 27.95 -11.31 3.72
C ALA A 4 27.73 -9.94 4.39
N ALA A 5 28.79 -9.13 4.48
CA ALA A 5 28.73 -7.79 5.08
C ALA A 5 27.90 -6.82 4.20
N GLN A 6 28.00 -6.93 2.88
CA GLN A 6 27.19 -6.16 1.94
C GLN A 6 25.71 -6.56 2.02
N SER A 7 25.41 -7.85 2.11
CA SER A 7 24.04 -8.36 2.27
C SER A 7 23.37 -7.83 3.54
N GLN A 8 24.07 -7.90 4.68
CA GLN A 8 23.55 -7.39 5.96
C GLN A 8 23.30 -5.88 5.92
N THR A 9 24.18 -5.12 5.26
CA THR A 9 24.02 -3.66 5.12
C THR A 9 22.81 -3.32 4.27
N ALA A 10 22.63 -4.00 3.13
CA ALA A 10 21.48 -3.79 2.24
C ALA A 10 20.15 -4.14 2.91
N GLU A 11 20.13 -5.23 3.68
CA GLU A 11 18.97 -5.65 4.46
C GLU A 11 18.58 -4.64 5.53
N ARG A 12 19.55 -4.17 6.32
CA ARG A 12 19.30 -3.12 7.32
C ARG A 12 18.75 -1.84 6.68
N GLN A 13 19.31 -1.42 5.54
CA GLN A 13 18.82 -0.26 4.80
C GLN A 13 17.38 -0.44 4.30
N ALA A 14 16.99 -1.65 3.87
CA ALA A 14 15.63 -1.94 3.44
C ALA A 14 14.63 -1.90 4.62
N ILE A 15 15.03 -2.40 5.79
CA ILE A 15 14.24 -2.32 7.03
C ILE A 15 14.05 -0.86 7.45
N GLU A 16 15.14 -0.10 7.56
CA GLU A 16 15.11 1.32 7.94
C GLU A 16 14.25 2.14 6.97
N ARG A 17 14.32 1.85 5.67
CA ARG A 17 13.48 2.48 4.65
C ARG A 17 12.00 2.16 4.82
N SER A 18 11.66 0.90 5.10
CA SER A 18 10.26 0.48 5.31
C SER A 18 9.65 1.24 6.50
N LEU A 19 10.39 1.32 7.60
CA LEU A 19 9.98 2.03 8.81
C LEU A 19 9.87 3.54 8.57
N LEU A 20 10.88 4.15 7.93
CA LEU A 20 10.87 5.58 7.63
C LEU A 20 9.70 5.95 6.72
N ALA A 21 9.45 5.16 5.67
CA ALA A 21 8.32 5.38 4.78
C ALA A 21 6.97 5.27 5.51
N PHE A 22 6.83 4.31 6.42
CA PHE A 22 5.64 4.19 7.26
C PHE A 22 5.45 5.40 8.18
N LEU A 23 6.52 5.88 8.83
CA LEU A 23 6.46 7.06 9.70
C LEU A 23 6.11 8.34 8.93
N ILE A 24 6.72 8.55 7.76
CA ILE A 24 6.38 9.65 6.86
C ILE A 24 4.90 9.55 6.45
N ALA A 25 4.44 8.37 6.07
CA ALA A 25 3.06 8.14 5.68
C ALA A 25 2.06 8.45 6.80
N ALA A 26 2.33 7.98 8.02
CA ALA A 26 1.52 8.27 9.18
C ALA A 26 1.49 9.77 9.49
N GLY A 27 2.64 10.46 9.41
CA GLY A 27 2.74 11.90 9.61
C GLY A 27 1.96 12.69 8.55
N VAL A 28 2.12 12.36 7.27
CA VAL A 28 1.40 13.03 6.16
C VAL A 28 -0.11 12.74 6.23
N GLY A 29 -0.50 11.52 6.59
CA GLY A 29 -1.90 11.17 6.86
C GLY A 29 -2.51 11.97 8.00
N ALA A 30 -1.80 12.07 9.14
CA ALA A 30 -2.23 12.89 10.28
C ALA A 30 -2.34 14.38 9.91
N ILE A 31 -1.39 14.91 9.14
CA ILE A 31 -1.46 16.29 8.63
C ILE A 31 -2.67 16.47 7.70
N SER A 32 -3.03 15.46 6.91
CA SER A 32 -4.22 15.51 6.05
C SER A 32 -5.54 15.64 6.82
N LEU A 33 -5.61 15.10 8.05
CA LEU A 33 -6.77 15.30 8.92
C LEU A 33 -6.88 16.75 9.42
N LEU A 34 -5.74 17.40 9.64
CA LEU A 34 -5.67 18.76 10.16
C LEU A 34 -5.76 19.82 9.06
N SER A 35 -5.15 19.55 7.90
CA SER A 35 -5.04 20.46 6.77
C SER A 35 -4.84 19.71 5.45
N PRO A 36 -5.94 19.39 4.73
CA PRO A 36 -5.86 18.78 3.41
C PRO A 36 -4.97 19.56 2.41
N PRO A 37 -4.98 20.91 2.35
CA PRO A 37 -4.09 21.63 1.44
C PRO A 37 -2.60 21.40 1.72
N LEU A 38 -2.20 21.34 3.00
CA LEU A 38 -0.82 21.04 3.37
C LEU A 38 -0.41 19.62 2.99
N SER A 39 -1.33 18.65 3.12
CA SER A 39 -1.03 17.27 2.75
C SER A 39 -0.80 17.11 1.25
N PHE A 40 -1.54 17.82 0.39
CA PHE A 40 -1.25 17.87 -1.05
C PHE A 40 0.14 18.43 -1.36
N LEU A 41 0.56 19.49 -0.65
CA LEU A 41 1.90 20.05 -0.81
C LEU A 41 2.98 19.04 -0.38
N LEU A 42 2.77 18.31 0.71
CA LEU A 42 3.69 17.26 1.16
C LEU A 42 3.78 16.10 0.17
N ILE A 43 2.65 15.66 -0.40
CA ILE A 43 2.62 14.65 -1.46
C ILE A 43 3.36 15.15 -2.71
N ALA A 44 3.16 16.40 -3.11
CA ALA A 44 3.87 16.99 -4.24
C ALA A 44 5.39 17.05 -3.99
N LEU A 45 5.82 17.41 -2.78
CA LEU A 45 7.22 17.41 -2.37
C LEU A 45 7.82 16.00 -2.38
N LEU A 46 7.11 14.99 -1.85
CA LEU A 46 7.54 13.60 -1.90
C LEU A 46 7.62 13.09 -3.34
N GLY A 47 6.67 13.47 -4.19
CA GLY A 47 6.68 13.18 -5.62
C GLY A 47 7.88 13.79 -6.33
N ALA A 48 8.14 15.08 -6.10
CA ALA A 48 9.32 15.76 -6.64
C ALA A 48 10.62 15.13 -6.15
N HIS A 49 10.70 14.81 -4.85
CA HIS A 49 11.85 14.11 -4.29
C HIS A 49 12.07 12.73 -4.93
N ALA A 50 11.00 11.95 -5.11
CA ALA A 50 11.08 10.65 -5.76
C ALA A 50 11.53 10.75 -7.21
N LEU A 51 11.05 11.75 -7.95
CA LEU A 51 11.47 12.02 -9.32
C LEU A 51 12.96 12.39 -9.39
N LEU A 52 13.44 13.28 -8.51
CA LEU A 52 14.84 13.69 -8.48
C LEU A 52 15.81 12.56 -8.11
N GLN A 53 15.36 11.61 -7.28
CA GLN A 53 16.15 10.45 -6.89
C GLN A 53 16.08 9.30 -7.91
N SER A 54 15.07 9.28 -8.77
CA SER A 54 14.97 8.32 -9.86
C SER A 54 15.99 8.63 -10.95
N GLY A 55 16.95 7.73 -11.18
CA GLY A 55 17.98 7.92 -12.21
C GLY A 55 17.43 7.94 -13.64
N SER A 56 16.20 7.45 -13.85
CA SER A 56 15.46 7.51 -15.12
C SER A 56 13.97 7.33 -14.82
N PRO A 57 13.20 8.41 -14.56
CA PRO A 57 11.76 8.30 -14.32
C PRO A 57 11.08 7.70 -15.56
N ARG A 58 10.30 6.64 -15.38
CA ARG A 58 9.47 6.05 -16.43
C ARG A 58 8.02 6.29 -16.09
N ILE A 59 7.40 7.26 -16.74
CA ILE A 59 5.96 7.46 -16.63
C ILE A 59 5.31 6.56 -17.67
N ASP A 60 4.74 5.44 -17.24
CA ASP A 60 3.91 4.62 -18.10
C ASP A 60 2.49 5.19 -18.10
N ALA A 61 2.18 6.05 -19.07
CA ALA A 61 0.86 6.63 -19.20
C ALA A 61 -0.21 5.58 -19.54
N TRP A 62 0.18 4.45 -20.16
CA TRP A 62 -0.76 3.42 -20.59
C TRP A 62 -1.32 2.62 -19.42
N SER A 63 -0.58 2.46 -18.33
CA SER A 63 -1.09 1.81 -17.13
C SER A 63 -2.26 2.55 -16.49
N CYS A 64 -2.40 3.86 -16.75
CA CYS A 64 -3.53 4.67 -16.31
C CYS A 64 -4.76 4.57 -17.22
N ALA A 65 -4.62 4.05 -18.45
CA ALA A 65 -5.71 4.04 -19.43
C ALA A 65 -6.91 3.19 -18.97
N GLY A 66 -6.66 1.98 -18.46
CA GLY A 66 -7.71 1.08 -17.95
C GLY A 66 -8.51 1.70 -16.78
N PRO A 67 -7.86 2.18 -15.71
CA PRO A 67 -8.51 2.83 -14.59
C PRO A 67 -9.29 4.09 -14.98
N ILE A 68 -8.72 4.92 -15.86
CA ILE A 68 -9.39 6.12 -16.39
C ILE A 68 -10.64 5.71 -17.17
N LEU A 69 -10.53 4.76 -18.09
CA LEU A 69 -11.68 4.29 -18.87
C LEU A 69 -12.77 3.70 -17.98
N ALA A 70 -12.41 2.86 -17.00
CA ALA A 70 -13.36 2.29 -16.05
C ALA A 70 -14.06 3.37 -15.22
N ALA A 71 -13.32 4.37 -14.73
CA ALA A 71 -13.87 5.49 -13.99
C ALA A 71 -14.79 6.36 -14.86
N LEU A 72 -14.43 6.61 -16.12
CA LEU A 72 -15.28 7.33 -17.08
C LEU A 72 -16.57 6.58 -17.40
N LEU A 73 -16.48 5.27 -17.64
CA LEU A 73 -17.65 4.43 -17.92
C LEU A 73 -18.59 4.40 -16.72
N VAL A 74 -18.09 4.04 -15.53
CA VAL A 74 -18.92 4.03 -14.32
C VAL A 74 -19.43 5.43 -14.00
N GLY A 75 -18.62 6.46 -14.20
CA GLY A 75 -19.02 7.86 -14.04
C GLY A 75 -20.18 8.27 -14.95
N ALA A 76 -20.23 7.78 -16.19
CA ALA A 76 -21.30 8.05 -17.13
C ALA A 76 -22.65 7.41 -16.73
N PHE A 77 -22.63 6.25 -16.06
CA PHE A 77 -23.84 5.52 -15.67
C PHE A 77 -24.28 5.76 -14.21
N VAL A 78 -23.33 5.95 -13.30
CA VAL A 78 -23.54 6.01 -11.84
C VAL A 78 -23.19 7.39 -11.26
N GLY A 79 -22.57 8.26 -12.06
CA GLY A 79 -22.17 9.61 -11.66
C GLY A 79 -20.77 9.69 -11.04
N VAL A 80 -20.37 10.91 -10.67
CA VAL A 80 -19.01 11.23 -10.16
C VAL A 80 -18.63 10.36 -8.96
N ALA A 81 -19.58 10.06 -8.08
CA ALA A 81 -19.32 9.28 -6.87
C ALA A 81 -18.86 7.85 -7.18
N GLY A 82 -19.49 7.21 -8.18
CA GLY A 82 -19.07 5.91 -8.68
C GLY A 82 -17.71 5.94 -9.38
N ALA A 83 -17.40 7.00 -10.13
CA ALA A 83 -16.09 7.17 -10.77
C ALA A 83 -14.96 7.25 -9.72
N VAL A 84 -15.16 8.03 -8.65
CA VAL A 84 -14.22 8.12 -7.52
C VAL A 84 -14.09 6.77 -6.82
N GLY A 85 -15.19 6.02 -6.68
CA GLY A 85 -15.20 4.64 -6.17
C GLY A 85 -14.28 3.69 -6.97
N VAL A 86 -14.36 3.73 -8.29
CA VAL A 86 -13.49 2.93 -9.17
C VAL A 86 -12.02 3.30 -8.98
N LEU A 87 -11.70 4.60 -8.95
CA LEU A 87 -10.32 5.06 -8.75
C LEU A 87 -9.77 4.66 -7.38
N PHE A 88 -10.60 4.71 -6.34
CA PHE A 88 -10.26 4.26 -5.00
C PHE A 88 -9.93 2.75 -4.99
N VAL A 89 -10.83 1.91 -5.52
CA VAL A 89 -10.60 0.47 -5.60
C VAL A 89 -9.35 0.17 -6.41
N TRP A 90 -9.20 0.78 -7.58
CA TRP A 90 -8.00 0.61 -8.40
C TRP A 90 -6.73 0.97 -7.63
N ARG A 91 -6.74 2.07 -6.85
CA ARG A 91 -5.59 2.49 -6.05
C ARG A 91 -5.20 1.44 -5.02
N LEU A 92 -6.16 0.87 -4.29
CA LEU A 92 -5.91 -0.21 -3.33
C LEU A 92 -5.27 -1.43 -4.01
N PHE A 93 -5.79 -1.82 -5.18
CA PHE A 93 -5.24 -2.92 -5.97
C PHE A 93 -3.82 -2.62 -6.45
N ALA A 94 -3.57 -1.43 -6.99
CA ALA A 94 -2.27 -1.00 -7.49
C ALA A 94 -1.21 -1.02 -6.39
N ASP A 95 -1.53 -0.45 -5.22
CA ASP A 95 -0.59 -0.38 -4.10
C ASP A 95 -0.34 -1.75 -3.48
N THR A 96 -1.35 -2.64 -3.42
CA THR A 96 -1.17 -4.02 -2.95
C THR A 96 -0.31 -4.85 -3.90
N ARG A 97 -0.54 -4.74 -5.22
CA ARG A 97 0.27 -5.44 -6.23
C ARG A 97 1.72 -4.94 -6.24
N TRP A 98 1.90 -3.63 -6.06
CA TRP A 98 3.24 -3.05 -5.90
C TRP A 98 3.94 -3.60 -4.65
N SER A 99 3.27 -3.59 -3.50
CA SER A 99 3.80 -4.13 -2.23
C SER A 99 4.21 -5.60 -2.36
N GLN A 100 3.41 -6.40 -3.06
CA GLN A 100 3.74 -7.78 -3.36
C GLN A 100 5.01 -7.90 -4.22
N ALA A 101 5.09 -7.14 -5.32
CA ALA A 101 6.26 -7.16 -6.20
C ALA A 101 7.54 -6.68 -5.48
N GLU A 102 7.40 -5.73 -4.56
CA GLU A 102 8.52 -5.23 -3.75
C GLU A 102 8.96 -6.26 -2.71
N ALA A 103 8.03 -6.93 -2.02
CA ALA A 103 8.36 -8.03 -1.13
C ALA A 103 9.08 -9.17 -1.88
N ASP A 104 8.62 -9.52 -3.08
CA ASP A 104 9.27 -10.51 -3.95
C ASP A 104 10.69 -10.05 -4.35
N ARG A 105 10.86 -8.77 -4.71
CA ARG A 105 12.17 -8.18 -5.03
C ARG A 105 13.12 -8.26 -3.84
N LEU A 106 12.66 -7.91 -2.64
CA LEU A 106 13.46 -7.96 -1.42
C LEU A 106 13.86 -9.39 -1.07
N ALA A 107 12.95 -10.36 -1.20
CA ALA A 107 13.27 -11.77 -1.00
C ALA A 107 14.34 -12.28 -1.97
N LEU A 108 14.26 -11.88 -3.25
CA LEU A 108 15.28 -12.21 -4.25
C LEU A 108 16.65 -11.61 -3.89
N THR A 109 16.69 -10.38 -3.37
CA THR A 109 17.97 -9.75 -2.98
C THR A 109 18.64 -10.40 -1.78
N THR A 110 17.89 -11.06 -0.91
CA THR A 110 18.44 -11.79 0.25
C THR A 110 18.69 -13.27 -0.05
N GLY A 111 18.45 -13.73 -1.28
CA GLY A 111 18.55 -15.14 -1.66
C GLY A 111 17.48 -16.04 -1.01
N ALA A 112 16.48 -15.44 -0.37
CA ALA A 112 15.39 -16.17 0.24
C ALA A 112 14.42 -16.68 -0.84
N PRO A 113 13.81 -17.87 -0.66
CA PRO A 113 12.78 -18.33 -1.56
C PRO A 113 11.61 -17.34 -1.53
N ALA A 114 11.28 -16.77 -2.69
CA ALA A 114 10.14 -15.87 -2.80
C ALA A 114 8.86 -16.60 -2.33
N PRO A 115 8.00 -15.94 -1.54
CA PRO A 115 6.75 -16.51 -1.08
C PRO A 115 5.79 -16.71 -2.26
N ARG A 116 5.93 -17.82 -2.99
CA ARG A 116 5.12 -18.13 -4.18
C ARG A 116 3.80 -18.84 -3.87
N ASN A 117 3.57 -19.23 -2.62
CA ASN A 117 2.33 -19.90 -2.25
C ASN A 117 1.14 -18.92 -2.37
N LEU A 118 0.07 -19.38 -3.00
CA LEU A 118 -1.21 -18.66 -3.10
C LEU A 118 -1.69 -18.18 -1.72
N MET A 119 -1.50 -18.99 -0.69
CA MET A 119 -1.88 -18.65 0.69
C MET A 119 -1.11 -17.43 1.22
N THR A 120 0.20 -17.35 0.98
CA THR A 120 1.00 -16.19 1.42
C THR A 120 0.61 -14.91 0.68
N ARG A 121 0.28 -15.03 -0.61
CA ARG A 121 -0.28 -13.90 -1.38
C ARG A 121 -1.63 -13.49 -0.84
N ALA A 122 -2.49 -14.43 -0.46
CA ALA A 122 -3.81 -14.13 0.09
C ALA A 122 -3.70 -13.28 1.37
N HIS A 123 -2.71 -13.52 2.23
CA HIS A 123 -2.51 -12.71 3.43
C HIS A 123 -2.33 -11.22 3.12
N LEU A 124 -1.52 -10.86 2.11
CA LEU A 124 -1.31 -9.46 1.71
C LEU A 124 -2.60 -8.73 1.39
N TRP A 125 -3.59 -9.42 0.83
CA TRP A 125 -4.86 -8.85 0.39
C TRP A 125 -5.86 -8.66 1.52
N LEU A 126 -5.64 -9.26 2.69
CA LEU A 126 -6.61 -9.20 3.79
C LEU A 126 -6.78 -7.78 4.35
N SER A 127 -5.69 -7.01 4.49
CA SER A 127 -5.81 -5.63 5.02
C SER A 127 -6.45 -4.66 4.01
N PRO A 128 -6.11 -4.67 2.70
CA PRO A 128 -6.88 -3.96 1.67
C PRO A 128 -8.35 -4.38 1.62
N LEU A 129 -8.64 -5.68 1.69
CA LEU A 129 -10.00 -6.21 1.65
C LEU A 129 -10.80 -5.71 2.85
N TYR A 130 -10.25 -5.82 4.05
CA TYR A 130 -10.87 -5.28 5.26
C TYR A 130 -11.15 -3.78 5.12
N GLY A 131 -10.14 -2.99 4.73
CA GLY A 131 -10.30 -1.55 4.51
C GLY A 131 -11.39 -1.22 3.49
N LEU A 132 -11.42 -1.92 2.35
CA LEU A 132 -12.46 -1.75 1.33
C LEU A 132 -13.86 -2.07 1.86
N THR A 133 -14.01 -3.21 2.56
CA THR A 133 -15.32 -3.59 3.12
C THR A 133 -15.80 -2.61 4.18
N LEU A 134 -14.88 -2.06 4.99
CA LEU A 134 -15.21 -1.08 6.00
C LEU A 134 -15.65 0.25 5.36
N VAL A 135 -14.89 0.75 4.38
CA VAL A 135 -15.26 1.97 3.63
C VAL A 135 -16.59 1.81 2.89
N ALA A 136 -16.86 0.63 2.32
CA ALA A 136 -18.15 0.37 1.67
C ALA A 136 -19.31 0.27 2.67
N PHE A 137 -19.10 -0.29 3.87
CA PHE A 137 -20.09 -0.30 4.95
C PHE A 137 -20.36 1.10 5.52
N THR A 138 -19.33 1.95 5.63
CA THR A 138 -19.48 3.30 6.19
C THR A 138 -19.81 4.37 5.16
N ALA A 139 -19.95 4.00 3.88
CA ALA A 139 -20.36 4.90 2.80
C ALA A 139 -21.74 5.53 3.10
N PRO A 140 -22.01 6.78 2.66
CA PRO A 140 -21.20 7.58 1.74
C PRO A 140 -20.03 8.33 2.42
N HIS A 141 -18.98 8.59 1.65
CA HIS A 141 -17.81 9.36 2.10
C HIS A 141 -17.52 10.55 1.18
N MET A 142 -16.70 11.48 1.67
CA MET A 142 -16.15 12.58 0.88
C MET A 142 -14.64 12.39 0.73
N VAL A 143 -14.15 12.38 -0.50
CA VAL A 143 -12.71 12.31 -0.83
C VAL A 143 -12.30 13.61 -1.51
N ALA A 144 -11.47 14.41 -0.83
CA ALA A 144 -11.01 15.71 -1.34
C ALA A 144 -12.17 16.63 -1.84
N GLY A 145 -13.33 16.58 -1.18
CA GLY A 145 -14.51 17.37 -1.57
C GLY A 145 -15.37 16.75 -2.68
N LEU A 146 -14.99 15.59 -3.22
CA LEU A 146 -15.81 14.81 -4.15
C LEU A 146 -16.51 13.66 -3.41
N PRO A 147 -17.77 13.33 -3.76
CA PRO A 147 -18.42 12.18 -3.17
C PRO A 147 -17.70 10.89 -3.59
N LEU A 148 -17.57 9.97 -2.65
CA LEU A 148 -17.16 8.58 -2.87
C LEU A 148 -18.37 7.72 -2.53
N ASP A 149 -18.87 7.00 -3.53
CA ASP A 149 -19.96 6.04 -3.35
C ASP A 149 -19.50 4.65 -3.77
N LEU A 150 -19.69 3.70 -2.86
CA LEU A 150 -19.40 2.29 -3.06
C LEU A 150 -20.69 1.51 -2.77
N PRO A 151 -20.92 0.36 -3.43
CA PRO A 151 -22.06 -0.49 -3.09
C PRO A 151 -22.08 -0.79 -1.58
N HIS A 152 -23.10 -0.32 -0.89
CA HIS A 152 -23.18 -0.45 0.57
C HIS A 152 -23.22 -1.93 0.96
N LEU A 153 -22.28 -2.33 1.81
CA LEU A 153 -22.20 -3.70 2.31
C LEU A 153 -22.88 -3.79 3.68
N PRO A 154 -23.57 -4.91 3.99
CA PRO A 154 -24.10 -5.12 5.33
C PRO A 154 -22.97 -5.27 6.35
N MET A 155 -23.21 -4.92 7.62
CA MET A 155 -22.25 -4.99 8.73
C MET A 155 -21.52 -6.35 8.84
N LEU A 156 -22.16 -7.44 8.44
CA LEU A 156 -21.55 -8.77 8.44
C LEU A 156 -20.29 -8.84 7.55
N ALA A 157 -20.24 -8.10 6.45
CA ALA A 157 -19.11 -8.12 5.52
C ALA A 157 -17.80 -7.61 6.16
N PRO A 158 -17.71 -6.39 6.73
CA PRO A 158 -16.49 -5.95 7.41
C PRO A 158 -16.18 -6.79 8.66
N MET A 159 -17.18 -7.35 9.35
CA MET A 159 -16.93 -8.28 10.47
C MET A 159 -16.21 -9.56 10.03
N ILE A 160 -16.66 -10.19 8.94
CA ILE A 160 -16.00 -11.37 8.37
C ILE A 160 -14.60 -11.00 7.87
N ALA A 161 -14.46 -9.88 7.17
CA ALA A 161 -13.17 -9.43 6.67
C ALA A 161 -12.18 -9.13 7.83
N ALA A 162 -12.64 -8.54 8.93
CA ALA A 162 -11.84 -8.30 10.13
C ALA A 162 -11.38 -9.62 10.78
N LEU A 163 -12.27 -10.61 10.89
CA LEU A 163 -11.93 -11.93 11.42
C LEU A 163 -10.89 -12.64 10.55
N LEU A 164 -11.08 -12.62 9.22
CA LEU A 164 -10.14 -13.20 8.27
C LEU A 164 -8.78 -12.48 8.34
N LEU A 165 -8.77 -11.15 8.43
CA LEU A 165 -7.55 -10.37 8.61
C LEU A 165 -6.83 -10.75 9.90
N ALA A 166 -7.52 -10.81 11.03
CA ALA A 166 -6.92 -11.17 12.31
C ALA A 166 -6.32 -12.58 12.27
N ALA A 167 -7.05 -13.55 11.72
CA ALA A 167 -6.57 -14.92 11.54
C ALA A 167 -5.36 -15.00 10.59
N GLY A 168 -5.40 -14.27 9.48
CA GLY A 168 -4.31 -14.24 8.51
C GLY A 168 -3.05 -13.56 9.04
N LEU A 169 -3.18 -12.46 9.79
CA LEU A 169 -2.06 -11.81 10.47
C LEU A 169 -1.45 -12.71 11.55
N PHE A 170 -2.30 -13.43 12.28
CA PHE A 170 -1.83 -14.40 13.27
C PHE A 170 -1.07 -15.55 12.61
N ASP A 171 -1.63 -16.19 11.58
CA ASP A 171 -0.94 -17.27 10.83
C ASP A 171 0.37 -16.77 10.20
N TRP A 172 0.34 -15.60 9.56
CA TRP A 172 1.54 -14.97 9.00
C TRP A 172 2.59 -14.68 10.08
N GLY A 173 2.20 -14.08 11.20
CA GLY A 173 3.09 -13.77 12.32
C GLY A 173 3.72 -15.01 12.93
N MET A 174 2.95 -16.10 13.09
CA MET A 174 3.46 -17.39 13.56
C MET A 174 4.49 -17.98 12.59
N ARG A 175 4.26 -17.91 11.28
CA ARG A 175 5.24 -18.35 10.27
C ARG A 175 6.52 -17.51 10.35
N CYS A 176 6.41 -16.19 10.47
CA CYS A 176 7.56 -15.32 10.66
C CYS A 176 8.34 -15.66 11.93
N ALA A 177 7.65 -15.94 13.05
CA ALA A 177 8.28 -16.34 14.30
C ALA A 177 9.01 -17.70 14.18
N VAL A 178 8.40 -18.67 13.49
CA VAL A 178 9.05 -19.97 13.20
C VAL A 178 10.28 -19.78 12.33
N SER A 179 10.17 -19.06 11.20
CA SER A 179 11.32 -18.78 10.33
C SER A 179 12.41 -18.00 11.07
N TRP A 180 12.06 -17.09 11.98
CA TRP A 180 13.03 -16.36 12.81
C TRP A 180 13.78 -17.31 13.73
N ARG A 181 13.06 -18.20 14.42
CA ARG A 181 13.65 -19.22 15.29
C ARG A 181 14.58 -20.18 14.53
N LEU A 182 14.26 -20.48 13.27
CA LEU A 182 15.08 -21.33 12.40
C LEU A 182 16.24 -20.58 11.73
N GLY A 183 16.32 -19.25 11.87
CA GLY A 183 17.32 -18.42 11.17
C GLY A 183 17.07 -18.28 9.67
N GLU A 184 15.86 -18.61 9.21
CA GLU A 184 15.44 -18.58 7.80
C GLU A 184 14.60 -17.34 7.45
N LEU A 185 14.26 -16.51 8.46
CA LEU A 185 13.50 -15.29 8.21
C LEU A 185 14.34 -14.32 7.39
N ALA A 186 13.80 -13.87 6.26
CA ALA A 186 14.28 -12.70 5.56
C ALA A 186 13.60 -11.44 6.17
N PRO A 187 14.27 -10.69 7.06
CA PRO A 187 13.65 -9.59 7.78
C PRO A 187 13.27 -8.40 6.90
N ALA A 188 14.01 -8.12 5.80
CA ALA A 188 13.65 -7.04 4.89
C ALA A 188 12.23 -7.20 4.27
N PRO A 189 11.89 -8.30 3.57
CA PRO A 189 10.54 -8.49 3.06
C PRO A 189 9.51 -8.63 4.19
N ALA A 190 9.84 -9.28 5.30
CA ALA A 190 8.93 -9.39 6.44
C ALA A 190 8.55 -8.03 7.02
N MET A 191 9.52 -7.12 7.17
CA MET A 191 9.29 -5.75 7.63
C MET A 191 8.45 -4.95 6.63
N HIS A 192 8.74 -5.07 5.32
CA HIS A 192 7.93 -4.41 4.30
C HIS A 192 6.46 -4.84 4.39
N LEU A 193 6.20 -6.15 4.49
CA LEU A 193 4.85 -6.69 4.64
C LEU A 193 4.18 -6.28 5.95
N LEU A 194 4.95 -6.18 7.05
CA LEU A 194 4.44 -5.63 8.31
C LEU A 194 3.95 -4.19 8.10
N THR A 195 4.78 -3.34 7.48
CA THR A 195 4.42 -1.94 7.22
C THR A 195 3.25 -1.80 6.26
N HIS A 196 3.13 -2.71 5.28
CA HIS A 196 1.96 -2.83 4.40
C HIS A 196 0.68 -3.08 5.21
N HIS A 197 0.67 -4.09 6.08
CA HIS A 197 -0.52 -4.35 6.89
C HIS A 197 -0.84 -3.19 7.83
N ALA A 198 0.18 -2.66 8.50
CA ALA A 198 0.03 -1.54 9.42
C ALA A 198 -0.56 -0.31 8.71
N ILE A 199 -0.03 0.07 7.54
CA ILE A 199 -0.51 1.27 6.84
C ILE A 199 -1.94 1.10 6.33
N PHE A 200 -2.32 -0.05 5.79
CA PHE A 200 -3.71 -0.30 5.35
C PHE A 200 -4.70 -0.28 6.53
N ILE A 201 -4.33 -0.88 7.67
CA ILE A 201 -5.15 -0.89 8.88
C ILE A 201 -5.30 0.52 9.44
N VAL A 202 -4.21 1.28 9.53
CA VAL A 202 -4.26 2.66 10.01
C VAL A 202 -5.05 3.56 9.06
N ALA A 203 -4.81 3.44 7.76
CA ALA A 203 -5.42 4.28 6.73
C ALA A 203 -6.94 4.07 6.61
N PHE A 204 -7.40 2.82 6.66
CA PHE A 204 -8.80 2.49 6.36
C PHE A 204 -9.50 1.75 7.49
N GLY A 205 -8.78 0.99 8.31
CA GLY A 205 -9.34 0.17 9.38
C GLY A 205 -9.70 0.90 10.67
N LEU A 206 -9.09 2.08 10.93
CA LEU A 206 -9.38 2.90 12.11
C LEU A 206 -10.51 3.91 11.90
N GLY A 207 -11.05 4.03 10.69
CA GLY A 207 -12.16 4.94 10.38
C GLY A 207 -11.82 6.43 10.48
N LEU A 208 -10.54 6.80 10.39
CA LEU A 208 -10.07 8.15 10.73
C LEU A 208 -10.34 9.23 9.68
N ASP A 209 -10.52 8.86 8.40
CA ASP A 209 -11.05 9.64 7.26
C ASP A 209 -10.50 8.98 5.98
N VAL A 210 -11.34 8.78 4.96
CA VAL A 210 -10.92 8.06 3.75
C VAL A 210 -9.89 8.86 2.95
N SER A 211 -10.00 10.20 2.91
CA SER A 211 -9.03 11.05 2.20
C SER A 211 -7.66 10.97 2.85
N ALA A 212 -7.60 11.06 4.18
CA ALA A 212 -6.37 10.93 4.95
C ALA A 212 -5.73 9.55 4.76
N GLY A 213 -6.53 8.49 4.69
CA GLY A 213 -6.05 7.14 4.38
C GLY A 213 -5.42 7.04 2.98
N ILE A 214 -6.07 7.59 1.95
CA ILE A 214 -5.53 7.65 0.59
C ILE A 214 -4.21 8.43 0.56
N VAL A 215 -4.17 9.58 1.21
CA VAL A 215 -2.98 10.43 1.31
C VAL A 215 -1.83 9.70 2.02
N ALA A 216 -2.10 9.00 3.12
CA ALA A 216 -1.11 8.19 3.82
C ALA A 216 -0.54 7.09 2.90
N MET A 217 -1.39 6.38 2.15
CA MET A 217 -0.95 5.36 1.18
C MET A 217 -0.10 5.94 0.05
N MET A 218 -0.46 7.11 -0.48
CA MET A 218 0.33 7.81 -1.48
C MET A 218 1.70 8.21 -0.92
N ALA A 219 1.73 8.79 0.28
CA ALA A 219 2.96 9.17 0.96
C ALA A 219 3.86 7.96 1.23
N TRP A 220 3.30 6.84 1.68
CA TRP A 220 4.04 5.59 1.91
C TRP A 220 4.75 5.12 0.66
N ARG A 221 4.00 5.00 -0.46
CA ARG A 221 4.57 4.57 -1.74
C ARG A 221 5.65 5.52 -2.24
N LEU A 222 5.41 6.83 -2.18
CA LEU A 222 6.38 7.84 -2.65
C LEU A 222 7.64 7.87 -1.78
N ALA A 223 7.49 7.85 -0.46
CA ALA A 223 8.62 7.83 0.47
C ALA A 223 9.46 6.54 0.34
N TYR A 224 8.80 5.41 0.09
CA TYR A 224 9.50 4.14 -0.11
C TYR A 224 10.16 4.04 -1.49
N ALA A 225 9.49 4.50 -2.54
CA ALA A 225 9.98 4.40 -3.92
C ALA A 225 11.08 5.42 -4.25
N ALA A 226 11.12 6.57 -3.55
CA ALA A 226 12.08 7.63 -3.84
C ALA A 226 13.55 7.15 -3.94
N PRO A 227 14.08 6.31 -3.04
CA PRO A 227 15.48 5.89 -3.10
C PRO A 227 15.77 4.80 -4.15
N LEU A 228 14.77 4.25 -4.83
CA LEU A 228 14.93 3.13 -5.76
C LEU A 228 15.20 3.64 -7.19
N ARG A 229 16.48 3.69 -7.57
CA ARG A 229 16.95 4.13 -8.90
C ARG A 229 16.35 3.36 -10.10
N ILE A 230 15.83 2.16 -9.89
CA ILE A 230 15.43 1.20 -10.94
C ILE A 230 13.90 1.12 -11.13
N GLN A 231 13.10 1.59 -10.17
CA GLN A 231 11.66 1.30 -10.12
C GLN A 231 10.80 2.55 -10.00
N ALA A 232 11.12 3.57 -10.79
CA ALA A 232 10.33 4.79 -10.90
C ALA A 232 9.23 4.67 -11.96
N ASN A 233 8.49 3.55 -11.95
CA ASN A 233 7.20 3.54 -12.62
C ASN A 233 6.14 3.98 -11.61
N LEU A 234 6.00 5.30 -11.51
CA LEU A 234 5.08 5.97 -10.59
C LEU A 234 3.61 5.65 -10.91
N THR A 235 3.33 5.18 -12.12
CA THR A 235 1.99 4.86 -12.62
C THR A 235 1.75 3.38 -12.87
N ALA A 236 2.79 2.54 -13.03
CA ALA A 236 2.54 1.13 -13.33
C ALA A 236 2.00 0.34 -12.15
N VAL A 237 1.07 -0.52 -12.53
CA VAL A 237 0.85 -1.83 -11.97
C VAL A 237 1.59 -2.80 -12.90
N PRO A 238 2.45 -3.71 -12.41
CA PRO A 238 3.09 -4.72 -13.25
C PRO A 238 2.10 -5.69 -13.90
#